data_AF-A0A0J9SIJ3-F1
#
_entry.id   AF-A0A0J9SIJ3-F1
#
_cell.length_a   1.000
_cell.length_b   1.000
_cell.length_c   1.000
_cell.angle_alpha   90.00
_cell.angle_beta   90.00
_cell.angle_gamma   90.00
#
_symmetry.space_group_name_H-M   'P 1'
#
loop_
_entity.id
_entity.type
_entity.pdbx_description
1 polymer ?
#
loop_
_entity_poly.entity_id
_entity_poly.type
_entity_poly.pdbx_seq_one_letter_code
_entity_poly.pdbx_strand_id
1 'polypeptide(L)'
;FSDNSELYKFYDKLNDNLVDNIDKRQGICYADEKDSEIMKLCFSLDNIIKKWNSVCLESERKYCTCCDYLSYWLYDKIIEKDFHIHNITWIYDKFESLLTASDIRKNETNKINKIYDINALKKKRLLLNFLLHYDRIKKKLQETSNENKRKYCNYIYYIFELYKEIETTQSGLYDKEKELFKKIFNRDKNDELDSLNKKCPGKCLDLFFKPESKHFCHLKEHKKADRYMPRILAITETFNISDKIKELKGKKADAFKELPSNKIYDELNKEIENTGTSSTSRCDNLDFKSDNVKSLCKKIERNLKDLSTNNKLKNERHNDRCLYFNYWVHDELRKMFNGETKDEYNNKTDIDKLYAGWYHISDGLMKGDVNENYEKIKSKYSTNNNNTSQGTANNQNSSGNNVHPISHNFYSVKDFSKHKGCFYNLDCTFYDCDDMKALYDYFKNHDTIENKISTENKSQCNIYQEYVSYIVPIYDKYKDDCCNYGFCDYFNCNDKYDPNELLYKLKNCSE
;
A
#
# COMPACT_ATOMS: atom_id res chain seq x y z
N PHE A 1 21.25 -13.31 -0.94
CA PHE A 1 21.06 -14.71 -1.37
C PHE A 1 21.01 -14.87 -2.90
N SER A 2 21.13 -13.78 -3.67
CA SER A 2 20.84 -13.65 -5.10
C SER A 2 21.87 -14.32 -6.02
N ASP A 3 23.15 -14.31 -5.67
CA ASP A 3 24.17 -14.65 -6.65
C ASP A 3 24.18 -16.17 -6.91
N ASN A 4 24.07 -16.56 -8.18
CA ASN A 4 24.12 -17.94 -8.73
C ASN A 4 22.88 -18.85 -8.67
N SER A 5 21.65 -18.38 -8.35
CA SER A 5 20.46 -19.26 -8.45
C SER A 5 20.00 -19.38 -9.91
N GLU A 6 19.54 -20.56 -10.36
CA GLU A 6 19.02 -20.73 -11.73
C GLU A 6 17.81 -19.82 -12.00
N LEU A 7 16.98 -19.58 -10.98
CA LEU A 7 15.88 -18.61 -11.05
C LEU A 7 16.40 -17.18 -11.25
N TYR A 8 17.40 -16.74 -10.49
CA TYR A 8 17.92 -15.36 -10.62
C TYR A 8 18.67 -15.18 -11.94
N LYS A 9 19.40 -16.19 -12.41
CA LYS A 9 19.96 -16.19 -13.76
C LYS A 9 18.87 -16.08 -14.84
N PHE A 10 17.71 -16.70 -14.62
CA PHE A 10 16.56 -16.54 -15.49
C PHE A 10 15.98 -15.12 -15.38
N TYR A 11 15.85 -14.56 -14.17
CA TYR A 11 15.37 -13.18 -13.97
C TYR A 11 16.30 -12.14 -14.54
N ASP A 12 17.61 -12.32 -14.47
CA ASP A 12 18.60 -11.45 -15.10
C ASP A 12 18.40 -11.41 -16.61
N LYS A 13 18.20 -12.59 -17.24
CA LYS A 13 17.84 -12.68 -18.67
C LYS A 13 16.51 -11.99 -18.99
N LEU A 14 15.52 -12.04 -18.09
CA LEU A 14 14.27 -11.28 -18.25
C LEU A 14 14.54 -9.78 -18.14
N ASN A 15 15.35 -9.37 -17.18
CA ASN A 15 15.69 -7.98 -16.91
C ASN A 15 16.49 -7.33 -18.07
N ASP A 16 17.29 -8.10 -18.80
CA ASP A 16 17.98 -7.65 -20.03
C ASP A 16 17.02 -7.16 -21.14
N ASN A 17 15.73 -7.45 -20.99
CA ASN A 17 14.68 -7.07 -21.94
C ASN A 17 13.78 -5.93 -21.43
N LEU A 18 14.12 -5.32 -20.29
CA LEU A 18 13.42 -4.16 -19.75
C LEU A 18 13.48 -2.97 -20.70
N VAL A 19 12.41 -2.18 -20.68
CA VAL A 19 12.23 -1.01 -21.53
C VAL A 19 12.22 0.24 -20.67
N ASP A 20 13.23 1.10 -20.87
CA ASP A 20 13.35 2.36 -20.13
C ASP A 20 12.66 3.55 -20.83
N ASN A 21 12.58 3.52 -22.17
CA ASN A 21 11.98 4.58 -23.00
C ASN A 21 10.86 4.08 -23.91
N ILE A 22 9.75 4.83 -23.93
CA ILE A 22 8.54 4.56 -24.72
C ILE A 22 8.59 5.41 -26.00
N ASP A 23 9.53 5.12 -26.91
CA ASP A 23 9.53 5.75 -28.23
C ASP A 23 8.48 5.08 -29.13
N LYS A 24 7.34 5.75 -29.32
CA LYS A 24 6.23 5.43 -30.26
C LYS A 24 6.20 3.96 -30.74
N ARG A 25 5.88 3.02 -29.85
CA ARG A 25 5.73 1.60 -30.21
C ARG A 25 4.26 1.28 -30.50
N GLN A 26 3.98 0.69 -31.66
CA GLN A 26 2.70 0.07 -31.99
C GLN A 26 2.66 -1.38 -31.45
N GLY A 27 1.50 -1.86 -31.01
CA GLY A 27 1.33 -3.25 -30.56
C GLY A 27 0.26 -3.43 -29.47
N ILE A 28 0.18 -4.62 -28.88
CA ILE A 28 -0.82 -5.00 -27.86
C ILE A 28 -0.78 -4.06 -26.64
N CYS A 29 0.41 -3.57 -26.29
CA CYS A 29 0.63 -2.60 -25.22
C CYS A 29 0.27 -1.14 -25.58
N TYR A 30 -0.28 -0.86 -26.76
CA TYR A 30 -0.56 0.52 -27.20
C TYR A 30 -1.87 1.08 -26.62
N ALA A 31 -1.69 2.20 -25.90
CA ALA A 31 -2.52 3.37 -25.63
C ALA A 31 -4.03 3.22 -25.32
N ASP A 32 -4.32 2.83 -24.07
CA ASP A 32 -5.41 3.42 -23.26
C ASP A 32 -4.91 3.86 -21.86
N GLU A 33 -3.76 3.35 -21.44
CA GLU A 33 -3.16 3.58 -20.12
C GLU A 33 -2.19 4.78 -20.15
N LYS A 34 -2.27 5.64 -19.13
CA LYS A 34 -1.49 6.88 -19.01
C LYS A 34 -0.31 6.76 -18.05
N ASP A 35 -0.27 5.70 -17.25
CA ASP A 35 0.85 5.42 -16.35
C ASP A 35 2.08 4.95 -17.16
N SER A 36 3.18 5.72 -17.06
CA SER A 36 4.39 5.40 -17.82
C SER A 36 5.11 4.14 -17.33
N GLU A 37 5.02 3.80 -16.04
CA GLU A 37 5.72 2.66 -15.46
C GLU A 37 5.03 1.34 -15.81
N ILE A 38 3.70 1.28 -15.77
CA ILE A 38 2.95 0.10 -16.20
C ILE A 38 3.10 -0.14 -17.71
N MET A 39 3.18 0.95 -18.49
CA MET A 39 3.44 0.89 -19.92
C MET A 39 4.85 0.34 -20.21
N LYS A 40 5.88 0.80 -19.49
CA LYS A 40 7.24 0.23 -19.58
C LYS A 40 7.23 -1.26 -19.25
N LEU A 41 6.52 -1.67 -18.20
CA LEU A 41 6.39 -3.09 -17.84
C LEU A 41 5.73 -3.90 -18.96
N CYS A 42 4.65 -3.39 -19.58
CA CYS A 42 4.00 -4.06 -20.71
C CYS A 42 4.95 -4.21 -21.90
N PHE A 43 5.65 -3.15 -22.29
CA PHE A 43 6.62 -3.25 -23.39
C PHE A 43 7.79 -4.18 -23.06
N SER A 44 8.18 -4.27 -21.79
CA SER A 44 9.17 -5.25 -21.33
C SER A 44 8.65 -6.68 -21.48
N LEU A 45 7.39 -6.94 -21.11
CA LEU A 45 6.75 -8.25 -21.33
C LEU A 45 6.65 -8.60 -22.82
N ASP A 46 6.27 -7.64 -23.67
CA ASP A 46 6.22 -7.84 -25.12
C ASP A 46 7.60 -8.21 -25.69
N ASN A 47 8.65 -7.51 -25.26
CA ASN A 47 10.04 -7.81 -25.61
C ASN A 47 10.48 -9.21 -25.16
N ILE A 48 10.17 -9.58 -23.91
CA ILE A 48 10.45 -10.91 -23.35
C ILE A 48 9.77 -12.00 -24.17
N ILE A 49 8.49 -11.82 -24.48
CA ILE A 49 7.67 -12.78 -25.22
C ILE A 49 8.17 -12.95 -26.66
N LYS A 50 8.53 -11.86 -27.35
CA LYS A 50 9.12 -11.93 -28.70
C LYS A 50 10.43 -12.71 -28.75
N LYS A 51 11.18 -12.73 -27.64
CA LYS A 51 12.45 -13.45 -27.49
C LYS A 51 12.31 -14.73 -26.67
N TRP A 52 11.09 -15.25 -26.49
CA TRP A 52 10.85 -16.35 -25.56
C TRP A 52 11.71 -17.58 -25.80
N ASN A 53 11.96 -17.94 -27.06
CA ASN A 53 12.76 -19.11 -27.44
C ASN A 53 14.25 -18.98 -27.08
N SER A 54 14.78 -17.76 -26.93
CA SER A 54 16.16 -17.54 -26.45
C SER A 54 16.23 -17.34 -24.93
N VAL A 55 15.12 -16.93 -24.31
CA VAL A 55 14.99 -16.75 -22.87
C VAL A 55 14.76 -18.09 -22.15
N CYS A 56 13.94 -18.98 -22.72
CA CYS A 56 13.54 -20.25 -22.12
C CYS A 56 14.04 -21.47 -22.92
N LEU A 57 14.77 -22.39 -22.28
CA LEU A 57 15.33 -23.58 -22.92
C LEU A 57 14.24 -24.57 -23.35
N GLU A 58 14.49 -25.34 -24.41
CA GLU A 58 13.51 -26.29 -24.99
C GLU A 58 13.07 -27.40 -24.03
N SER A 59 13.96 -27.87 -23.16
CA SER A 59 13.65 -28.84 -22.10
C SER A 59 12.74 -28.28 -21.01
N GLU A 60 12.75 -26.97 -20.77
CA GLU A 60 11.96 -26.26 -19.75
C GLU A 60 10.60 -25.80 -20.29
N ARG A 61 10.49 -25.60 -21.61
CA ARG A 61 9.22 -25.31 -22.31
C ARG A 61 8.24 -26.47 -22.21
N LYS A 62 8.72 -27.72 -22.23
CA LYS A 62 7.90 -28.94 -22.16
C LYS A 62 7.11 -29.11 -20.86
N TYR A 63 7.54 -28.47 -19.77
CA TYR A 63 6.91 -28.55 -18.44
C TYR A 63 6.40 -27.18 -17.93
N CYS A 64 6.39 -26.15 -18.79
CA CYS A 64 6.05 -24.75 -18.48
C CYS A 64 6.78 -24.16 -17.25
N THR A 65 7.97 -24.65 -16.89
CA THR A 65 8.74 -24.14 -15.74
C THR A 65 9.11 -22.68 -15.91
N CYS A 66 9.49 -22.27 -17.12
CA CYS A 66 9.73 -20.86 -17.43
C CYS A 66 8.46 -20.00 -17.34
N CYS A 67 7.27 -20.56 -17.61
CA CYS A 67 6.00 -19.84 -17.52
C CYS A 67 5.70 -19.44 -16.07
N ASP A 68 5.98 -20.36 -15.15
CA ASP A 68 5.89 -20.11 -13.72
C ASP A 68 6.88 -19.04 -13.30
N TYR A 69 8.15 -19.17 -13.70
CA TYR A 69 9.17 -18.17 -13.38
C TYR A 69 8.83 -16.80 -13.96
N LEU A 70 8.29 -16.71 -15.18
CA LEU A 70 7.83 -15.46 -15.77
C LEU A 70 6.65 -14.86 -15.00
N SER A 71 5.73 -15.69 -14.52
CA SER A 71 4.61 -15.24 -13.67
C SER A 71 5.11 -14.67 -12.34
N TYR A 72 6.04 -15.36 -11.68
CA TYR A 72 6.66 -14.86 -10.45
C TYR A 72 7.49 -13.59 -10.67
N TRP A 73 8.21 -13.51 -11.79
CA TRP A 73 8.92 -12.29 -12.15
C TRP A 73 7.95 -11.12 -12.36
N LEU A 74 6.82 -11.36 -13.03
CA LEU A 74 5.79 -10.33 -13.18
C LEU A 74 5.20 -9.92 -11.82
N TYR A 75 4.96 -10.87 -10.91
CA TYR A 75 4.53 -10.55 -9.55
C TYR A 75 5.56 -9.71 -8.81
N ASP A 76 6.86 -10.00 -8.98
CA ASP A 76 7.94 -9.20 -8.41
C ASP A 76 7.90 -7.77 -8.94
N LYS A 77 7.72 -7.58 -10.25
CA LYS A 77 7.60 -6.23 -10.84
C LYS A 77 6.35 -5.49 -10.38
N ILE A 78 5.23 -6.21 -10.21
CA ILE A 78 4.01 -5.64 -9.64
C ILE A 78 4.23 -5.18 -8.21
N ILE A 79 4.89 -5.99 -7.37
CA ILE A 79 5.18 -5.64 -5.98
C ILE A 79 6.23 -4.54 -5.87
N GLU A 80 7.29 -4.56 -6.69
CA GLU A 80 8.38 -3.57 -6.68
C GLU A 80 7.89 -2.16 -7.02
N LYS A 81 6.92 -2.06 -7.93
CA LYS A 81 6.37 -0.79 -8.42
C LYS A 81 5.09 -0.35 -7.71
N ASP A 82 4.58 -1.20 -6.80
CA ASP A 82 3.39 -0.95 -6.00
C ASP A 82 2.17 -0.53 -6.85
N PHE A 83 1.93 -1.28 -7.92
CA PHE A 83 0.86 -0.94 -8.87
C PHE A 83 -0.53 -1.12 -8.25
N HIS A 84 -1.39 -0.11 -8.40
CA HIS A 84 -2.79 -0.21 -8.01
C HIS A 84 -3.55 -1.29 -8.79
N ILE A 85 -4.69 -1.75 -8.26
CA ILE A 85 -5.47 -2.86 -8.84
C ILE A 85 -5.90 -2.64 -10.30
N HIS A 86 -6.11 -1.39 -10.72
CA HIS A 86 -6.37 -1.04 -12.11
C HIS A 86 -5.19 -1.42 -13.02
N ASN A 87 -3.99 -0.96 -12.65
CA ASN A 87 -2.74 -1.24 -13.36
C ASN A 87 -2.44 -2.75 -13.38
N ILE A 88 -2.69 -3.45 -12.28
CA ILE A 88 -2.56 -4.92 -12.19
C ILE A 88 -3.53 -5.63 -13.15
N THR A 89 -4.77 -5.17 -13.20
CA THR A 89 -5.77 -5.74 -14.11
C THR A 89 -5.37 -5.51 -15.56
N TRP A 90 -4.99 -4.28 -15.87
CA TRP A 90 -4.54 -3.90 -17.20
C TRP A 90 -3.33 -4.72 -17.64
N ILE A 91 -2.29 -4.85 -16.80
CA ILE A 91 -1.09 -5.60 -17.19
C ILE A 91 -1.38 -7.10 -17.36
N TYR A 92 -2.27 -7.70 -16.55
CA TYR A 92 -2.66 -9.09 -16.76
C TYR A 92 -3.42 -9.31 -18.06
N ASP A 93 -4.31 -8.39 -18.44
CA ASP A 93 -5.07 -8.50 -19.69
C ASP A 93 -4.16 -8.30 -20.91
N LYS A 94 -3.22 -7.36 -20.82
CA LYS A 94 -2.18 -7.21 -21.85
C LYS A 94 -1.27 -8.43 -21.92
N PHE A 95 -0.84 -8.97 -20.78
CA PHE A 95 0.01 -10.16 -20.73
C PHE A 95 -0.69 -11.38 -21.34
N GLU A 96 -1.96 -11.62 -21.03
CA GLU A 96 -2.76 -12.69 -21.65
C GLU A 96 -2.87 -12.52 -23.18
N SER A 97 -3.10 -11.28 -23.63
CA SER A 97 -3.14 -10.95 -25.06
C SER A 97 -1.79 -11.22 -25.75
N LEU A 98 -0.68 -10.83 -25.12
CA LEU A 98 0.67 -11.07 -25.64
C LEU A 98 1.00 -12.58 -25.73
N LEU A 99 0.61 -13.36 -24.71
CA LEU A 99 0.82 -14.81 -24.71
C LEU A 99 -0.03 -15.53 -25.77
N THR A 100 -1.24 -15.03 -26.03
CA THR A 100 -2.12 -15.58 -27.08
C THR A 100 -1.56 -15.30 -28.47
N ALA A 101 -0.96 -14.12 -28.68
CA ALA A 101 -0.41 -13.71 -29.97
C ALA A 101 0.94 -14.38 -30.33
N SER A 102 1.65 -14.94 -29.35
CA SER A 102 3.04 -15.43 -29.51
C SER A 102 3.18 -16.94 -29.72
N ASP A 103 2.07 -17.68 -29.85
CA ASP A 103 2.03 -19.15 -30.01
C ASP A 103 2.68 -19.95 -28.85
N ILE A 104 3.12 -19.30 -27.76
CA ILE A 104 3.73 -19.92 -26.57
C ILE A 104 2.76 -20.89 -25.86
N ARG A 105 1.44 -20.73 -26.08
CA ARG A 105 0.35 -21.44 -25.35
C ARG A 105 -0.47 -22.45 -26.17
N LYS A 106 -0.04 -22.86 -27.37
CA LYS A 106 -0.86 -23.78 -28.20
C LYS A 106 -1.12 -25.16 -27.57
N ASN A 107 -0.30 -25.58 -26.60
CA ASN A 107 -0.50 -26.82 -25.86
C ASN A 107 -0.53 -26.54 -24.34
N GLU A 108 -1.65 -26.90 -23.70
CA GLU A 108 -1.92 -26.99 -22.24
C GLU A 108 -2.48 -25.75 -21.51
N THR A 109 -3.79 -25.82 -21.25
CA THR A 109 -4.65 -25.47 -20.09
C THR A 109 -4.19 -24.63 -18.88
N ASN A 110 -3.01 -24.04 -18.81
CA ASN A 110 -2.62 -23.20 -17.67
C ASN A 110 -2.96 -21.73 -17.90
N LYS A 111 -4.19 -21.34 -17.51
CA LYS A 111 -4.59 -19.94 -17.33
C LYS A 111 -3.54 -19.25 -16.43
N ILE A 112 -3.10 -18.02 -16.77
CA ILE A 112 -2.29 -17.23 -15.82
C ILE A 112 -3.12 -17.16 -14.53
N ASN A 113 -2.54 -17.55 -13.40
CA ASN A 113 -3.17 -17.29 -12.12
C ASN A 113 -3.13 -15.77 -11.91
N LYS A 114 -4.20 -15.08 -12.30
CA LYS A 114 -4.36 -13.63 -12.10
C LYS A 114 -4.63 -13.42 -10.62
N ILE A 115 -3.64 -12.91 -9.91
CA ILE A 115 -3.73 -12.60 -8.48
C ILE A 115 -3.73 -11.09 -8.36
N TYR A 116 -4.89 -10.55 -8.00
CA TYR A 116 -5.11 -9.10 -7.87
C TYR A 116 -4.79 -8.58 -6.47
N ASP A 117 -4.83 -9.47 -5.47
CA ASP A 117 -4.45 -9.17 -4.09
C ASP A 117 -2.92 -9.14 -3.97
N ILE A 118 -2.37 -7.93 -3.80
CA ILE A 118 -0.92 -7.69 -3.62
C ILE A 118 -0.40 -8.39 -2.36
N ASN A 119 -1.19 -8.49 -1.29
CA ASN A 119 -0.77 -9.19 -0.08
C ASN A 119 -0.68 -10.70 -0.33
N ALA A 120 -1.62 -11.27 -1.08
CA ALA A 120 -1.53 -12.65 -1.52
C ALA A 120 -0.29 -12.88 -2.41
N LEU A 121 0.03 -11.95 -3.32
CA LEU A 121 1.27 -11.97 -4.11
C LEU A 121 2.52 -11.91 -3.22
N LYS A 122 2.57 -11.03 -2.23
CA LYS A 122 3.68 -10.89 -1.27
C LYS A 122 3.89 -12.19 -0.49
N LYS A 123 2.82 -12.80 0.04
CA LYS A 123 2.85 -14.09 0.74
C LYS A 123 3.35 -15.22 -0.16
N LYS A 124 2.79 -15.30 -1.37
CA LYS A 124 3.17 -16.30 -2.39
C LYS A 124 4.65 -16.19 -2.76
N ARG A 125 5.11 -14.98 -3.07
CA ARG A 125 6.52 -14.67 -3.37
C ARG A 125 7.45 -15.08 -2.22
N LEU A 126 7.10 -14.68 -1.00
CA LEU A 126 7.95 -14.90 0.17
C LEU A 126 8.13 -16.38 0.47
N LEU A 127 7.05 -17.16 0.41
CA LEU A 127 7.09 -18.60 0.59
C LEU A 127 7.90 -19.28 -0.54
N LEU A 128 7.65 -18.93 -1.80
CA LEU A 128 8.38 -19.51 -2.92
C LEU A 128 9.88 -19.20 -2.86
N ASN A 129 10.27 -17.96 -2.62
CA ASN A 129 11.67 -17.56 -2.53
C ASN A 129 12.40 -18.32 -1.42
N PHE A 130 11.75 -18.55 -0.28
CA PHE A 130 12.31 -19.40 0.75
C PHE A 130 12.54 -20.82 0.24
N LEU A 131 11.53 -21.43 -0.36
CA LEU A 131 11.56 -22.83 -0.82
C LEU A 131 12.65 -23.06 -1.87
N LEU A 132 12.79 -22.13 -2.83
CA LEU A 132 13.81 -22.20 -3.88
C LEU A 132 15.24 -21.95 -3.36
N HIS A 133 15.39 -21.37 -2.17
CA HIS A 133 16.70 -21.06 -1.57
C HIS A 133 16.97 -21.83 -0.28
N TYR A 134 16.12 -22.80 0.05
CA TYR A 134 16.21 -23.51 1.31
C TYR A 134 17.57 -24.21 1.49
N ASP A 135 18.12 -24.85 0.44
CA ASP A 135 19.42 -25.51 0.52
C ASP A 135 20.56 -24.55 0.87
N ARG A 136 20.50 -23.31 0.38
CA ARG A 136 21.49 -22.27 0.70
C ARG A 136 21.32 -21.78 2.13
N ILE A 137 20.07 -21.59 2.56
CA ILE A 137 19.74 -21.21 3.95
C ILE A 137 20.26 -22.31 4.89
N LYS A 138 20.01 -23.58 4.56
CA LYS A 138 20.48 -24.76 5.29
C LYS A 138 22.00 -24.82 5.39
N LYS A 139 22.71 -24.56 4.29
CA LYS A 139 24.19 -24.49 4.28
C LYS A 139 24.70 -23.33 5.13
N LYS A 140 24.11 -22.14 5.00
CA LYS A 140 24.48 -20.96 5.82
C LYS A 140 24.20 -21.16 7.30
N LEU A 141 23.14 -21.90 7.65
CA LEU A 141 22.84 -22.29 9.02
C LEU A 141 23.94 -23.16 9.65
N GLN A 142 24.77 -23.83 8.84
CA GLN A 142 25.93 -24.61 9.30
C GLN A 142 27.19 -23.75 9.47
N GLU A 143 27.32 -22.66 8.71
CA GLU A 143 28.53 -21.84 8.60
C GLU A 143 28.53 -20.58 9.49
N THR A 144 27.47 -20.33 10.28
CA THR A 144 27.22 -19.01 10.90
C THR A 144 27.47 -18.93 12.41
N SER A 145 27.86 -17.73 12.88
CA SER A 145 27.93 -17.38 14.29
C SER A 145 26.57 -17.50 14.99
N ASN A 146 26.57 -17.65 16.32
CA ASN A 146 25.35 -17.87 17.11
C ASN A 146 24.27 -16.80 16.89
N GLU A 147 24.64 -15.54 16.69
CA GLU A 147 23.67 -14.46 16.43
C GLU A 147 23.01 -14.59 15.05
N ASN A 148 23.80 -14.87 14.00
CA ASN A 148 23.29 -15.05 12.65
C ASN A 148 22.46 -16.33 12.53
N LYS A 149 22.89 -17.40 13.18
CA LYS A 149 22.14 -18.64 13.30
C LYS A 149 20.75 -18.39 13.92
N ARG A 150 20.66 -17.55 14.96
CA ARG A 150 19.38 -17.14 15.54
C ARG A 150 18.49 -16.43 14.51
N LYS A 151 19.05 -15.51 13.72
CA LYS A 151 18.31 -14.79 12.65
C LYS A 151 17.75 -15.77 11.61
N TYR A 152 18.55 -16.73 11.14
CA TYR A 152 18.09 -17.76 10.21
C TYR A 152 16.99 -18.65 10.80
N CYS A 153 17.15 -19.10 12.05
CA CYS A 153 16.14 -19.91 12.73
C CYS A 153 14.81 -19.16 12.91
N ASN A 154 14.85 -17.84 13.13
CA ASN A 154 13.63 -17.04 13.20
C ASN A 154 12.97 -16.90 11.83
N TYR A 155 13.76 -16.69 10.77
CA TYR A 155 13.24 -16.63 9.41
C TYR A 155 12.58 -17.94 8.98
N ILE A 156 13.21 -19.08 9.28
CA ILE A 156 12.64 -20.41 9.01
C ILE A 156 11.32 -20.58 9.76
N TYR A 157 11.29 -20.24 11.05
CA TYR A 157 10.07 -20.33 11.86
C TYR A 157 8.93 -19.48 11.27
N TYR A 158 9.21 -18.24 10.88
CA TYR A 158 8.24 -17.37 10.23
C TYR A 158 7.67 -17.98 8.95
N ILE A 159 8.50 -18.62 8.12
CA ILE A 159 8.02 -19.26 6.89
C ILE A 159 7.10 -20.45 7.19
N PHE A 160 7.33 -21.16 8.30
CA PHE A 160 6.43 -22.23 8.75
C PHE A 160 5.07 -21.68 9.23
N GLU A 161 5.07 -20.53 9.91
CA GLU A 161 3.82 -19.82 10.25
C GLU A 161 3.06 -19.37 9.00
N LEU A 162 3.77 -18.75 8.05
CA LEU A 162 3.20 -18.34 6.76
C LEU A 162 2.61 -19.53 5.99
N TYR A 163 3.33 -20.66 5.94
CA TYR A 163 2.82 -21.88 5.32
C TYR A 163 1.55 -22.36 6.01
N LYS A 164 1.46 -22.29 7.34
CA LYS A 164 0.27 -22.74 8.06
C LYS A 164 -0.95 -21.89 7.76
N GLU A 165 -0.78 -20.58 7.72
CA GLU A 165 -1.82 -19.65 7.30
C GLU A 165 -2.32 -19.99 5.88
N ILE A 166 -1.37 -20.16 4.94
CA ILE A 166 -1.65 -20.55 3.56
C ILE A 166 -2.36 -21.92 3.48
N GLU A 167 -1.95 -22.89 4.30
CA GLU A 167 -2.54 -24.23 4.37
C GLU A 167 -4.01 -24.18 4.80
N THR A 168 -4.37 -23.31 5.75
CA THR A 168 -5.75 -23.13 6.20
C THR A 168 -6.65 -22.43 5.17
N THR A 169 -6.05 -21.77 4.17
CA THR A 169 -6.79 -21.10 3.11
C THR A 169 -7.37 -22.14 2.14
N GLN A 170 -8.70 -22.20 2.00
CA GLN A 170 -9.43 -23.12 1.10
C GLN A 170 -9.21 -22.85 -0.40
N SER A 171 -8.35 -21.89 -0.75
CA SER A 171 -8.07 -21.50 -2.14
C SER A 171 -6.92 -22.32 -2.74
N GLY A 172 -7.07 -22.69 -4.02
CA GLY A 172 -6.02 -23.31 -4.85
C GLY A 172 -4.90 -22.34 -5.25
N LEU A 173 -4.96 -21.08 -4.79
CA LEU A 173 -4.01 -20.01 -5.09
C LEU A 173 -2.55 -20.38 -4.79
N TYR A 174 -2.31 -21.20 -3.76
CA TYR A 174 -0.98 -21.53 -3.25
C TYR A 174 -0.59 -22.99 -3.48
N ASP A 175 -1.27 -23.72 -4.37
CA ASP A 175 -1.07 -25.17 -4.51
C ASP A 175 0.38 -25.54 -4.83
N LYS A 176 1.02 -24.78 -5.72
CA LYS A 176 2.44 -25.00 -6.08
C LYS A 176 3.37 -24.83 -4.87
N GLU A 177 3.19 -23.76 -4.09
CA GLU A 177 4.01 -23.53 -2.91
C GLU A 177 3.72 -24.57 -1.83
N LYS A 178 2.45 -24.98 -1.66
CA LYS A 178 2.05 -26.02 -0.73
C LYS A 178 2.72 -27.35 -1.08
N GLU A 179 2.70 -27.74 -2.35
CA GLU A 179 3.36 -28.95 -2.84
C GLU A 179 4.88 -28.91 -2.67
N LEU A 180 5.52 -27.80 -3.05
CA LEU A 180 6.96 -27.61 -2.87
C LEU A 180 7.37 -27.67 -1.40
N PHE A 181 6.61 -27.01 -0.52
CA PHE A 181 6.85 -27.03 0.92
C PHE A 181 6.75 -28.46 1.47
N LYS A 182 5.68 -29.19 1.14
CA LYS A 182 5.51 -30.59 1.55
C LYS A 182 6.58 -31.51 0.98
N LYS A 183 7.09 -31.23 -0.22
CA LYS A 183 8.18 -32.00 -0.83
C LYS A 183 9.50 -31.83 -0.07
N ILE A 184 9.80 -30.61 0.39
CA ILE A 184 11.03 -30.29 1.15
C ILE A 184 10.90 -30.77 2.60
N PHE A 185 9.79 -30.46 3.27
CA PHE A 185 9.55 -30.76 4.68
C PHE A 185 8.59 -31.94 4.85
N ASN A 186 8.85 -33.03 4.12
CA ASN A 186 7.99 -34.20 4.13
C ASN A 186 8.04 -34.91 5.49
N ARG A 187 6.88 -35.03 6.14
CA ARG A 187 6.70 -35.73 7.42
C ARG A 187 7.07 -37.21 7.37
N ASP A 188 6.92 -37.87 6.22
CA ASP A 188 7.24 -39.29 6.08
C ASP A 188 8.77 -39.53 6.00
N LYS A 189 9.55 -38.46 5.79
CA LYS A 189 11.02 -38.44 5.76
C LYS A 189 11.53 -37.42 6.78
N ASN A 190 11.27 -37.68 8.07
CA ASN A 190 11.54 -36.77 9.21
C ASN A 190 12.98 -36.24 9.32
N ASP A 191 13.95 -36.79 8.58
CA ASP A 191 15.37 -36.42 8.63
C ASP A 191 15.63 -34.92 8.45
N GLU A 192 14.90 -34.24 7.56
CA GLU A 192 15.13 -32.81 7.29
C GLU A 192 14.61 -31.92 8.43
N LEU A 193 13.40 -32.23 8.91
CA LEU A 193 12.76 -31.56 10.04
C LEU A 193 13.53 -31.77 11.33
N ASP A 194 14.01 -33.00 11.58
CA ASP A 194 14.83 -33.34 12.73
C ASP A 194 16.18 -32.61 12.69
N SER A 195 16.80 -32.52 11.51
CA SER A 195 18.01 -31.73 11.29
C SER A 195 17.77 -30.24 11.59
N LEU A 196 16.66 -29.67 11.12
CA LEU A 196 16.31 -28.28 11.41
C LEU A 196 16.03 -28.05 12.89
N ASN A 197 15.27 -28.90 13.55
CA ASN A 197 14.96 -28.79 14.97
C ASN A 197 16.23 -28.89 15.84
N LYS A 198 17.18 -29.76 15.49
CA LYS A 198 18.51 -29.82 16.14
C LYS A 198 19.30 -28.53 15.95
N LYS A 199 19.23 -27.92 14.76
CA LYS A 199 19.95 -26.67 14.46
C LYS A 199 19.25 -25.44 15.03
N CYS A 200 17.94 -25.45 15.14
CA CYS A 200 17.09 -24.37 15.62
C CYS A 200 16.29 -24.82 16.85
N PRO A 201 16.98 -25.09 17.98
CA PRO A 201 16.33 -25.58 19.18
C PRO A 201 15.29 -24.57 19.67
N GLY A 202 14.15 -25.07 20.15
CA GLY A 202 13.05 -24.27 20.67
C GLY A 202 12.06 -23.75 19.62
N LYS A 203 12.28 -23.97 18.32
CA LYS A 203 11.34 -23.55 17.26
C LYS A 203 10.19 -24.52 17.01
N CYS A 204 10.31 -25.77 17.47
CA CYS A 204 9.22 -26.76 17.47
C CYS A 204 8.55 -26.94 16.10
N LEU A 205 9.36 -27.01 15.03
CA LEU A 205 8.89 -26.96 13.64
C LEU A 205 8.06 -28.20 13.26
N ASP A 206 8.27 -29.31 13.95
CA ASP A 206 7.55 -30.57 13.82
C ASP A 206 6.08 -30.48 14.28
N LEU A 207 5.77 -29.55 15.20
CA LEU A 207 4.41 -29.37 15.70
C LEU A 207 3.47 -28.73 14.65
N PHE A 208 4.00 -28.04 13.65
CA PHE A 208 3.19 -27.39 12.59
C PHE A 208 2.36 -28.38 11.75
N PHE A 209 2.79 -29.65 11.71
CA PHE A 209 2.11 -30.71 10.97
C PHE A 209 1.08 -31.49 11.83
N LYS A 210 0.93 -31.14 13.11
CA LYS A 210 -0.06 -31.78 14.00
C LYS A 210 -1.34 -30.95 14.05
N PRO A 211 -2.52 -31.53 13.76
CA PRO A 211 -3.79 -30.79 13.73
C PRO A 211 -4.29 -30.35 15.13
N GLU A 212 -3.75 -30.90 16.22
CA GLU A 212 -4.26 -30.74 17.59
C GLU A 212 -3.49 -29.70 18.43
N SER A 213 -2.34 -29.21 17.98
CA SER A 213 -1.53 -28.26 18.76
C SER A 213 -2.04 -26.83 18.61
N LYS A 214 -3.07 -26.47 19.38
CA LYS A 214 -3.57 -25.09 19.53
C LYS A 214 -2.57 -24.13 20.21
N HIS A 215 -1.52 -24.67 20.83
CA HIS A 215 -0.46 -23.90 21.49
C HIS A 215 0.86 -24.06 20.71
N PHE A 216 1.19 -23.07 19.89
CA PHE A 216 2.54 -22.94 19.32
C PHE A 216 3.52 -22.57 20.45
N CYS A 217 4.77 -23.02 20.31
CA CYS A 217 5.77 -22.98 21.37
C CYS A 217 5.87 -21.61 22.07
N HIS A 218 5.48 -21.57 23.35
CA HIS A 218 5.61 -20.39 24.20
C HIS A 218 7.09 -20.17 24.57
N LEU A 219 7.86 -19.49 23.71
CA LEU A 219 9.14 -18.91 24.12
C LEU A 219 8.97 -17.40 24.32
N LYS A 220 8.93 -17.02 25.60
CA LYS A 220 8.79 -15.65 26.13
C LYS A 220 9.95 -14.68 25.76
N GLU A 221 10.78 -14.94 24.75
CA GLU A 221 12.03 -14.19 24.50
C GLU A 221 12.26 -13.70 23.05
N HIS A 222 11.24 -13.65 22.19
CA HIS A 222 11.42 -13.22 20.79
C HIS A 222 11.40 -11.70 20.53
N LYS A 223 11.30 -10.84 21.56
CA LYS A 223 11.24 -9.36 21.43
C LYS A 223 12.39 -8.68 20.65
N LYS A 224 13.52 -9.35 20.40
CA LYS A 224 14.65 -8.82 19.59
C LYS A 224 14.72 -9.37 18.16
N ALA A 225 13.96 -10.40 17.84
CA ALA A 225 13.92 -11.03 16.51
C ALA A 225 12.89 -10.38 15.58
N ASP A 226 11.83 -9.83 16.17
CA ASP A 226 10.69 -9.19 15.50
C ASP A 226 11.08 -7.96 14.65
N ARG A 227 12.30 -7.41 14.85
CA ARG A 227 12.84 -6.25 14.14
C ARG A 227 13.28 -6.54 12.70
N TYR A 228 13.36 -7.81 12.28
CA TYR A 228 13.81 -8.22 10.92
C TYR A 228 12.69 -8.84 10.05
N MET A 229 11.46 -8.83 10.54
CA MET A 229 10.29 -9.33 9.84
C MET A 229 9.78 -8.25 8.87
N PRO A 230 9.58 -8.51 7.57
CA PRO A 230 8.64 -7.71 6.79
C PRO A 230 7.27 -7.90 7.47
N ARG A 231 6.79 -6.86 8.15
CA ARG A 231 5.62 -6.87 9.05
C ARG A 231 4.30 -7.17 8.30
N ILE A 232 4.11 -8.40 7.89
CA ILE A 232 2.79 -8.94 7.54
C ILE A 232 2.60 -10.14 8.47
N LEU A 233 1.60 -10.06 9.35
CA LEU A 233 1.10 -11.09 10.29
C LEU A 233 1.69 -11.13 11.72
N ALA A 234 1.55 -10.03 12.46
CA ALA A 234 1.24 -10.18 13.87
C ALA A 234 -0.28 -10.02 14.04
N ILE A 235 -1.02 -11.11 13.86
CA ILE A 235 -2.39 -11.25 14.39
C ILE A 235 -2.24 -11.43 15.90
N THR A 236 -1.89 -10.36 16.60
CA THR A 236 -2.29 -10.21 18.00
C THR A 236 -3.74 -9.76 17.97
N GLU A 237 -4.60 -10.41 18.76
CA GLU A 237 -6.01 -10.05 19.05
C GLU A 237 -6.30 -8.61 18.61
N THR A 238 -7.13 -8.43 17.57
CA THR A 238 -7.42 -7.15 16.94
C THR A 238 -7.72 -6.11 18.01
N PHE A 239 -6.71 -5.30 18.35
CA PHE A 239 -6.86 -4.17 19.24
C PHE A 239 -7.68 -3.17 18.43
N ASN A 240 -9.01 -3.23 18.55
CA ASN A 240 -9.89 -2.32 17.84
C ASN A 240 -9.80 -0.94 18.52
N ILE A 241 -8.75 -0.20 18.14
CA ILE A 241 -8.46 1.13 18.67
C ILE A 241 -9.65 2.06 18.50
N SER A 242 -10.38 1.93 17.40
CA SER A 242 -11.54 2.76 17.13
C SER A 242 -12.65 2.55 18.16
N ASP A 243 -12.94 1.31 18.57
CA ASP A 243 -13.92 1.02 19.62
C ASP A 243 -13.49 1.63 20.95
N LYS A 244 -12.21 1.52 21.32
CA LYS A 244 -11.65 2.12 22.54
C LYS A 244 -11.75 3.64 22.52
N ILE A 245 -11.40 4.28 21.40
CA ILE A 245 -11.53 5.73 21.22
C ILE A 245 -13.01 6.15 21.28
N LYS A 246 -13.92 5.36 20.70
CA LYS A 246 -15.36 5.60 20.73
C LYS A 246 -15.90 5.53 22.16
N GLU A 247 -15.46 4.56 22.96
CA GLU A 247 -15.79 4.47 24.39
C GLU A 247 -15.33 5.72 25.15
N LEU A 248 -14.08 6.16 24.95
CA LEU A 248 -13.55 7.38 25.58
C LEU A 248 -14.33 8.63 25.19
N LYS A 249 -14.68 8.76 23.90
CA LYS A 249 -15.55 9.84 23.42
C LYS A 249 -16.92 9.82 24.10
N GLY A 250 -17.47 8.64 24.34
CA GLY A 250 -18.72 8.46 25.10
C GLY A 250 -18.61 8.91 26.56
N LYS A 251 -17.45 8.68 27.21
CA LYS A 251 -17.20 9.11 28.60
C LYS A 251 -17.04 10.64 28.73
N LYS A 252 -16.36 11.29 27.78
CA LYS A 252 -16.11 12.74 27.83
C LYS A 252 -16.00 13.39 26.46
N ALA A 253 -17.15 13.62 25.82
CA ALA A 253 -17.22 14.19 24.47
C ALA A 253 -16.54 15.57 24.36
N ASP A 254 -16.68 16.44 25.36
CA ASP A 254 -16.15 17.80 25.31
C ASP A 254 -14.62 17.84 25.27
N ALA A 255 -13.93 16.88 25.92
CA ALA A 255 -12.47 16.75 25.83
C ALA A 255 -11.99 16.48 24.41
N PHE A 256 -12.78 15.75 23.62
CA PHE A 256 -12.47 15.44 22.22
C PHE A 256 -12.89 16.58 21.27
N LYS A 257 -14.02 17.26 21.51
CA LYS A 257 -14.47 18.41 20.67
C LYS A 257 -13.42 19.53 20.59
N GLU A 258 -12.61 19.67 21.62
CA GLU A 258 -11.56 20.68 21.67
C GLU A 258 -10.33 20.34 20.81
N LEU A 259 -10.13 19.06 20.47
CA LEU A 259 -8.97 18.58 19.72
C LEU A 259 -9.00 19.06 18.26
N PRO A 260 -7.84 19.43 17.68
CA PRO A 260 -7.73 19.88 16.29
C PRO A 260 -8.36 18.92 15.28
N SER A 261 -8.09 17.61 15.36
CA SER A 261 -8.62 16.65 14.39
C SER A 261 -10.14 16.54 14.44
N ASN A 262 -10.73 16.52 15.65
CA ASN A 262 -12.17 16.49 15.85
C ASN A 262 -12.89 17.69 15.21
N LYS A 263 -12.34 18.90 15.34
CA LYS A 263 -12.90 20.11 14.71
C LYS A 263 -12.96 20.01 13.19
N ILE A 264 -12.00 19.31 12.59
CA ILE A 264 -11.96 19.04 11.15
C ILE A 264 -13.02 18.01 10.77
N TYR A 265 -13.13 16.91 11.52
CA TYR A 265 -14.14 15.89 11.24
C TYR A 265 -15.57 16.41 11.43
N ASP A 266 -15.83 17.24 12.43
CA ASP A 266 -17.12 17.89 12.63
C ASP A 266 -17.51 18.75 11.42
N GLU A 267 -16.53 19.43 10.82
CA GLU A 267 -16.72 20.23 9.62
C GLU A 267 -17.05 19.35 8.39
N LEU A 268 -16.31 18.25 8.20
CA LEU A 268 -16.55 17.30 7.11
C LEU A 268 -17.91 16.59 7.24
N ASN A 269 -18.41 16.41 8.47
CA ASN A 269 -19.67 15.74 8.78
C ASN A 269 -20.93 16.58 8.57
N LYS A 270 -20.81 17.92 8.42
CA LYS A 270 -21.95 18.81 8.23
C LYS A 270 -22.89 18.31 7.14
N GLU A 271 -24.19 18.59 7.28
CA GLU A 271 -25.16 18.28 6.25
C GLU A 271 -25.03 19.22 5.04
N ILE A 272 -25.57 18.81 3.89
CA ILE A 272 -25.55 19.63 2.67
C ILE A 272 -26.73 20.60 2.74
N GLU A 273 -26.46 21.90 2.73
CA GLU A 273 -27.51 22.92 2.69
C GLU A 273 -28.17 22.94 1.29
N ASN A 274 -29.51 22.99 1.25
CA ASN A 274 -30.28 23.07 0.00
C ASN A 274 -30.22 24.49 -0.59
N THR A 275 -29.03 25.00 -0.90
CA THR A 275 -28.88 26.33 -1.51
C THR A 275 -28.95 26.24 -3.03
N GLY A 276 -30.17 26.16 -3.56
CA GLY A 276 -30.69 26.79 -4.80
C GLY A 276 -29.88 26.86 -6.11
N THR A 277 -28.72 26.23 -6.24
CA THR A 277 -27.92 26.23 -7.48
C THR A 277 -27.69 24.80 -7.92
N SER A 278 -28.56 24.38 -8.83
CA SER A 278 -28.54 23.13 -9.58
C SER A 278 -27.27 23.03 -10.43
N SER A 279 -26.12 22.72 -9.82
CA SER A 279 -25.10 21.92 -10.49
C SER A 279 -25.47 20.47 -10.22
N THR A 280 -25.89 19.73 -11.25
CA THR A 280 -26.13 18.29 -11.15
C THR A 280 -24.91 17.62 -10.51
N SER A 281 -25.10 17.03 -9.32
CA SER A 281 -24.02 16.31 -8.66
C SER A 281 -23.63 15.13 -9.53
N ARG A 282 -22.34 14.82 -9.62
CA ARG A 282 -21.91 13.59 -10.34
C ARG A 282 -22.50 12.34 -9.70
N CYS A 283 -22.78 12.41 -8.40
CA CYS A 283 -23.45 11.37 -7.65
C CYS A 283 -24.94 11.22 -8.00
N ASP A 284 -25.59 12.22 -8.60
CA ASP A 284 -26.98 12.08 -9.05
C ASP A 284 -27.11 11.18 -10.28
N ASN A 285 -26.07 11.11 -11.10
CA ASN A 285 -26.00 10.26 -12.31
C ASN A 285 -25.60 8.81 -12.00
N LEU A 286 -25.22 8.51 -10.76
CA LEU A 286 -24.87 7.17 -10.32
C LEU A 286 -26.11 6.49 -9.74
N ASP A 287 -26.45 5.35 -10.31
CA ASP A 287 -27.59 4.54 -9.89
C ASP A 287 -27.26 3.75 -8.60
N PHE A 288 -27.25 4.42 -7.45
CA PHE A 288 -27.04 3.76 -6.15
C PHE A 288 -28.31 3.06 -5.68
N LYS A 289 -28.18 1.83 -5.17
CA LYS A 289 -29.28 1.11 -4.51
C LYS A 289 -29.55 1.64 -3.11
N SER A 290 -28.52 2.12 -2.42
CA SER A 290 -28.57 2.65 -1.06
C SER A 290 -28.56 4.18 -1.04
N ASP A 291 -29.61 4.77 -0.47
CA ASP A 291 -29.71 6.22 -0.23
C ASP A 291 -28.58 6.74 0.67
N ASN A 292 -28.10 5.91 1.61
CA ASN A 292 -26.98 6.26 2.49
C ASN A 292 -25.67 6.44 1.70
N VAL A 293 -25.40 5.54 0.75
CA VAL A 293 -24.20 5.64 -0.12
C VAL A 293 -24.32 6.84 -1.06
N LYS A 294 -25.52 7.09 -1.60
CA LYS A 294 -25.80 8.28 -2.41
C LYS A 294 -25.56 9.58 -1.63
N SER A 295 -26.03 9.64 -0.38
CA SER A 295 -25.81 10.77 0.53
C SER A 295 -24.32 10.98 0.83
N LEU A 296 -23.59 9.91 1.14
CA LEU A 296 -22.14 9.96 1.34
C LEU A 296 -21.41 10.46 0.09
N CYS A 297 -21.79 9.99 -1.10
CA CYS A 297 -21.22 10.47 -2.36
C CYS A 297 -21.36 11.99 -2.50
N LYS A 298 -22.55 12.54 -2.20
CA LYS A 298 -22.78 13.98 -2.25
C LYS A 298 -21.93 14.75 -1.23
N LYS A 299 -21.76 14.21 -0.01
CA LYS A 299 -20.88 14.79 1.01
C LYS A 299 -19.42 14.76 0.58
N ILE A 300 -18.97 13.66 -0.04
CA ILE A 300 -17.65 13.52 -0.67
C ILE A 300 -17.44 14.60 -1.74
N GLU A 301 -18.39 14.78 -2.65
CA GLU A 301 -18.29 15.77 -3.72
C GLU A 301 -18.18 17.20 -3.16
N ARG A 302 -19.02 17.56 -2.19
CA ARG A 302 -18.95 18.86 -1.50
C ARG A 302 -17.59 19.03 -0.82
N ASN A 303 -17.20 18.07 0.02
CA ASN A 303 -15.98 18.17 0.81
C ASN A 303 -14.74 18.29 -0.08
N LEU A 304 -14.67 17.57 -1.20
CA LEU A 304 -13.58 17.69 -2.18
C LEU A 304 -13.53 19.07 -2.84
N LYS A 305 -14.67 19.63 -3.22
CA LYS A 305 -14.77 20.99 -3.81
C LYS A 305 -14.29 22.06 -2.84
N ASP A 306 -14.66 21.92 -1.57
CA ASP A 306 -14.42 22.93 -0.53
C ASP A 306 -13.12 22.67 0.26
N LEU A 307 -12.45 21.53 0.06
CA LEU A 307 -11.36 21.07 0.92
C LEU A 307 -10.24 22.10 1.09
N SER A 308 -9.92 22.79 0.00
CA SER A 308 -8.82 23.77 -0.04
C SER A 308 -9.19 25.15 0.54
N THR A 309 -10.48 25.50 0.53
CA THR A 309 -11.01 26.80 0.96
C THR A 309 -11.66 26.74 2.34
N ASN A 310 -11.94 25.53 2.84
CA ASN A 310 -12.56 25.28 4.13
C ASN A 310 -11.77 25.95 5.27
N ASN A 311 -12.47 26.68 6.14
CA ASN A 311 -11.83 27.49 7.17
C ASN A 311 -11.02 26.69 8.21
N LYS A 312 -11.32 25.40 8.43
CA LYS A 312 -10.59 24.50 9.33
C LYS A 312 -9.38 23.86 8.66
N LEU A 313 -9.44 23.65 7.35
CA LEU A 313 -8.44 22.90 6.58
C LEU A 313 -7.52 23.79 5.71
N LYS A 314 -7.89 25.05 5.45
CA LYS A 314 -7.17 25.97 4.56
C LYS A 314 -5.71 26.25 4.95
N ASN A 315 -5.34 26.02 6.21
CA ASN A 315 -4.00 26.22 6.72
C ASN A 315 -3.19 24.91 6.80
N GLU A 316 -3.84 23.76 6.67
CA GLU A 316 -3.16 22.46 6.61
C GLU A 316 -2.43 22.32 5.27
N ARG A 317 -1.38 21.48 5.21
CA ARG A 317 -0.77 21.13 3.92
C ARG A 317 -1.77 20.29 3.13
N HIS A 318 -1.69 20.31 1.81
CA HIS A 318 -2.60 19.51 0.98
C HIS A 318 -2.62 18.02 1.37
N ASN A 319 -1.46 17.42 1.62
CA ASN A 319 -1.41 16.02 2.04
C ASN A 319 -2.19 15.80 3.34
N ASP A 320 -2.04 16.72 4.30
CA ASP A 320 -2.77 16.66 5.57
C ASP A 320 -4.29 16.77 5.33
N ARG A 321 -4.73 17.64 4.42
CA ARG A 321 -6.14 17.76 4.03
C ARG A 321 -6.68 16.47 3.42
N CYS A 322 -5.91 15.85 2.53
CA CYS A 322 -6.30 14.59 1.90
C CYS A 322 -6.31 13.43 2.90
N LEU A 323 -5.35 13.36 3.83
CA LEU A 323 -5.36 12.36 4.90
C LEU A 323 -6.61 12.50 5.78
N TYR A 324 -6.94 13.71 6.24
CA TYR A 324 -8.18 13.94 6.99
C TYR A 324 -9.42 13.51 6.21
N PHE A 325 -9.48 13.88 4.93
CA PHE A 325 -10.59 13.53 4.06
C PHE A 325 -10.71 12.02 3.84
N ASN A 326 -9.62 11.33 3.53
CA ASN A 326 -9.57 9.88 3.34
C ASN A 326 -10.01 9.12 4.60
N TYR A 327 -9.48 9.50 5.76
CA TYR A 327 -9.87 8.90 7.04
C TYR A 327 -11.33 9.18 7.42
N TRP A 328 -11.86 10.34 7.05
CA TRP A 328 -13.28 10.64 7.24
C TRP A 328 -14.17 9.75 6.37
N VAL A 329 -13.85 9.59 5.08
CA VAL A 329 -14.61 8.69 4.21
C VAL A 329 -14.55 7.25 4.73
N HIS A 330 -13.39 6.81 5.19
CA HIS A 330 -13.22 5.50 5.83
C HIS A 330 -14.16 5.32 7.04
N ASP A 331 -14.23 6.29 7.95
CA ASP A 331 -15.14 6.24 9.10
C ASP A 331 -16.62 6.19 8.68
N GLU A 332 -17.01 6.96 7.66
CA GLU A 332 -18.38 6.95 7.12
C GLU A 332 -18.73 5.60 6.49
N LEU A 333 -17.82 5.04 5.70
CA LEU A 333 -17.97 3.71 5.13
C LEU A 333 -18.10 2.67 6.24
N ARG A 334 -17.27 2.74 7.27
CA ARG A 334 -17.30 1.83 8.41
C ARG A 334 -18.64 1.80 9.14
N LYS A 335 -19.30 2.94 9.30
CA LYS A 335 -20.64 3.03 9.91
C LYS A 335 -21.69 2.25 9.10
N MET A 336 -21.52 2.13 7.80
CA MET A 336 -22.43 1.39 6.92
C MET A 336 -22.27 -0.12 7.02
N PHE A 337 -21.18 -0.62 7.61
CA PHE A 337 -20.88 -2.06 7.75
C PHE A 337 -21.32 -2.67 9.09
N ASN A 338 -22.12 -1.97 9.90
CA ASN A 338 -22.62 -2.45 11.21
C ASN A 338 -21.54 -3.02 12.15
N GLY A 339 -20.26 -2.66 11.95
CA GLY A 339 -19.14 -3.20 12.73
C GLY A 339 -18.75 -4.64 12.42
N GLU A 340 -19.15 -5.20 11.27
CA GLU A 340 -18.68 -6.51 10.83
C GLU A 340 -17.16 -6.53 10.61
N THR A 341 -16.54 -7.66 10.96
CA THR A 341 -15.08 -7.82 11.01
C THR A 341 -14.45 -8.24 9.67
N LYS A 342 -15.27 -8.40 8.63
CA LYS A 342 -14.86 -8.86 7.30
C LYS A 342 -15.21 -7.82 6.24
N ASP A 343 -14.36 -7.73 5.20
CA ASP A 343 -14.58 -6.91 4.01
C ASP A 343 -15.73 -7.42 3.10
N GLU A 344 -16.75 -8.06 3.68
CA GLU A 344 -17.94 -8.54 2.95
C GLU A 344 -18.96 -7.41 2.80
N TYR A 345 -18.86 -6.71 1.66
CA TYR A 345 -19.77 -5.64 1.31
C TYR A 345 -21.16 -6.17 0.91
N ASN A 346 -22.17 -6.05 1.79
CA ASN A 346 -23.57 -6.31 1.42
C ASN A 346 -24.04 -5.45 0.22
N ASN A 347 -23.43 -4.27 0.01
CA ASN A 347 -23.67 -3.35 -1.11
C ASN A 347 -22.42 -3.12 -1.97
N LYS A 348 -21.64 -4.17 -2.27
CA LYS A 348 -20.38 -4.06 -3.03
C LYS A 348 -20.48 -3.16 -4.27
N THR A 349 -21.55 -3.34 -5.04
CA THR A 349 -21.80 -2.57 -6.27
C THR A 349 -21.96 -1.07 -6.03
N ASP A 350 -22.57 -0.64 -4.93
CA ASP A 350 -22.73 0.79 -4.62
C ASP A 350 -21.41 1.40 -4.14
N ILE A 351 -20.61 0.62 -3.39
CA ILE A 351 -19.28 1.05 -2.96
C ILE A 351 -18.33 1.19 -4.16
N ASP A 352 -18.37 0.24 -5.10
CA ASP A 352 -17.60 0.34 -6.35
C ASP A 352 -17.99 1.59 -7.15
N LYS A 353 -19.30 1.89 -7.24
CA LYS A 353 -19.82 3.12 -7.87
C LYS A 353 -19.37 4.37 -7.12
N LEU A 354 -19.35 4.34 -5.78
CA LEU A 354 -18.89 5.44 -4.96
C LEU A 354 -17.42 5.75 -5.24
N TYR A 355 -16.56 4.72 -5.26
CA TYR A 355 -15.13 4.89 -5.57
C TYR A 355 -14.91 5.42 -6.98
N ALA A 356 -15.64 4.92 -7.98
CA ALA A 356 -15.58 5.44 -9.34
C ALA A 356 -16.01 6.92 -9.40
N GLY A 357 -17.12 7.27 -8.74
CA GLY A 357 -17.60 8.65 -8.64
C GLY A 357 -16.58 9.58 -8.01
N TRP A 358 -16.03 9.17 -6.86
CA TRP A 358 -14.97 9.89 -6.16
C TRP A 358 -13.74 10.09 -7.04
N TYR A 359 -13.23 9.04 -7.69
CA TYR A 359 -12.09 9.13 -8.60
C TYR A 359 -12.32 10.20 -9.67
N HIS A 360 -13.47 10.14 -10.36
CA HIS A 360 -13.79 11.11 -11.39
C HIS A 360 -13.88 12.53 -10.85
N ILE A 361 -14.55 12.74 -9.71
CA ILE A 361 -14.64 14.07 -9.05
C ILE A 361 -13.24 14.63 -8.81
N SER A 362 -12.36 13.83 -8.22
CA SER A 362 -10.98 14.21 -7.90
C SER A 362 -10.16 14.53 -9.15
N ASP A 363 -10.21 13.67 -10.17
CA ASP A 363 -9.56 13.89 -11.47
C ASP A 363 -10.07 15.18 -12.14
N GLY A 364 -11.37 15.44 -12.07
CA GLY A 364 -11.98 16.67 -12.58
C GLY A 364 -11.44 17.93 -11.88
N LEU A 365 -11.37 17.90 -10.55
CA LEU A 365 -10.81 18.99 -9.75
C LEU A 365 -9.32 19.22 -10.05
N MET A 366 -8.55 18.15 -10.19
CA MET A 366 -7.13 18.24 -10.55
C MET A 366 -6.92 18.83 -11.94
N LYS A 367 -7.67 18.39 -12.95
CA LYS A 367 -7.61 18.94 -14.31
C LYS A 367 -7.96 20.43 -14.34
N GLY A 368 -8.99 20.83 -13.61
CA GLY A 368 -9.37 22.24 -13.46
C GLY A 368 -8.21 23.07 -12.91
N ASP A 369 -7.57 22.60 -11.85
CA ASP A 369 -6.44 23.27 -11.22
C ASP A 369 -5.19 23.35 -12.07
N VAL A 370 -4.87 22.27 -12.80
CA VAL A 370 -3.76 22.27 -13.74
C VAL A 370 -3.99 23.32 -14.82
N ASN A 371 -5.21 23.39 -15.37
CA ASN A 371 -5.57 24.37 -16.40
C ASN A 371 -5.53 25.82 -15.88
N GLU A 372 -6.05 26.09 -14.67
CA GLU A 372 -6.01 27.43 -14.05
C GLU A 372 -4.57 27.89 -13.75
N ASN A 373 -3.70 26.96 -13.32
CA ASN A 373 -2.31 27.28 -12.98
C ASN A 373 -1.39 27.31 -14.21
N TYR A 374 -1.73 26.57 -15.28
CA TYR A 374 -0.97 26.56 -16.52
C TYR A 374 -0.81 27.96 -17.12
N GLU A 375 -1.88 28.76 -17.17
CA GLU A 375 -1.80 30.12 -17.72
C GLU A 375 -1.00 31.08 -16.80
N LYS A 376 -1.03 30.89 -15.48
CA LYS A 376 -0.19 31.63 -14.51
C LYS A 376 1.30 31.26 -14.62
N ILE A 377 1.59 29.99 -14.91
CA ILE A 377 2.96 29.50 -15.14
C ILE A 377 3.47 30.02 -16.49
N LYS A 378 2.68 29.87 -17.54
CA LYS A 378 2.98 30.35 -18.90
C LYS A 378 3.29 31.85 -18.94
N SER A 379 2.49 32.67 -18.28
CA SER A 379 2.72 34.12 -18.18
C SER A 379 4.00 34.52 -17.45
N LYS A 380 4.39 33.80 -16.38
CA LYS A 380 5.69 33.99 -15.69
C LYS A 380 6.89 33.62 -16.57
N TYR A 381 6.77 32.58 -17.38
CA TYR A 381 7.83 32.21 -18.32
C TYR A 381 7.92 33.18 -19.51
N SER A 382 6.79 33.69 -20.00
CA SER A 382 6.77 34.69 -21.08
C SER A 382 7.36 36.04 -20.65
N THR A 383 7.34 36.41 -19.37
CA THR A 383 7.93 37.67 -18.87
C THR A 383 9.44 37.57 -18.66
N ASN A 384 9.97 36.39 -18.32
CA ASN A 384 11.40 36.19 -18.09
C ASN A 384 12.22 36.07 -19.40
N ASN A 385 11.59 35.70 -20.51
CA ASN A 385 12.29 35.54 -21.80
C ASN A 385 12.45 36.86 -22.60
N ASN A 386 11.89 37.97 -22.15
CA ASN A 386 12.00 39.25 -22.86
C ASN A 386 13.21 40.10 -22.44
N ASN A 387 14.06 39.64 -21.51
CA ASN A 387 15.19 40.42 -20.98
C ASN A 387 16.60 39.89 -21.32
N THR A 388 16.75 39.06 -22.34
CA THR A 388 18.11 38.72 -22.85
C THR A 388 18.08 38.50 -24.36
N SER A 389 18.56 39.51 -25.11
CA SER A 389 19.52 39.41 -26.23
C SER A 389 19.24 40.47 -27.31
N GLN A 390 19.76 41.68 -27.12
CA GLN A 390 20.06 42.60 -28.21
C GLN A 390 21.51 42.31 -28.63
N GLY A 391 21.77 41.86 -29.86
CA GLY A 391 23.14 41.65 -30.31
C GLY A 391 23.35 40.80 -31.55
N THR A 392 23.22 41.46 -32.71
CA THR A 392 23.94 41.22 -33.98
C THR A 392 23.67 39.97 -34.83
N ALA A 393 23.28 40.28 -36.07
CA ALA A 393 22.96 39.41 -37.20
C ALA A 393 24.21 38.99 -37.99
N ASN A 394 24.13 37.84 -38.68
CA ASN A 394 24.18 37.77 -40.16
C ASN A 394 24.00 36.32 -40.71
N ASN A 395 22.91 36.14 -41.48
CA ASN A 395 22.70 35.39 -42.75
C ASN A 395 23.56 34.15 -43.10
N GLN A 396 23.07 33.03 -43.64
CA GLN A 396 21.85 32.73 -44.42
C GLN A 396 21.72 31.19 -44.60
N ASN A 397 20.55 30.60 -44.33
CA ASN A 397 19.81 29.73 -45.28
C ASN A 397 18.53 29.17 -44.63
N SER A 398 17.44 29.33 -45.36
CA SER A 398 16.06 29.11 -44.93
C SER A 398 15.62 27.65 -45.09
N SER A 399 15.13 27.07 -44.00
CA SER A 399 14.16 25.98 -43.96
C SER A 399 13.53 26.01 -42.56
N GLY A 400 12.21 26.14 -42.48
CA GLY A 400 11.46 26.55 -41.30
C GLY A 400 11.87 25.88 -39.98
N ASN A 401 12.44 26.68 -39.07
CA ASN A 401 12.66 26.30 -37.68
C ASN A 401 11.31 26.21 -36.96
N ASN A 402 10.73 25.01 -36.90
CA ASN A 402 9.86 24.68 -35.78
C ASN A 402 10.75 24.63 -34.53
N VAL A 403 10.69 25.70 -33.76
CA VAL A 403 11.24 25.77 -32.40
C VAL A 403 10.71 24.55 -31.64
N HIS A 404 11.58 23.59 -31.38
CA HIS A 404 11.29 22.50 -30.46
C HIS A 404 10.87 23.10 -29.12
N PRO A 405 9.70 22.75 -28.56
CA PRO A 405 9.45 23.01 -27.15
C PRO A 405 10.44 22.16 -26.35
N ILE A 406 11.38 22.83 -25.71
CA ILE A 406 12.33 22.25 -24.77
C ILE A 406 11.53 21.59 -23.65
N SER A 407 11.77 20.28 -23.48
CA SER A 407 11.69 19.48 -22.24
C SER A 407 10.68 19.98 -21.19
N HIS A 408 9.53 19.32 -21.12
CA HIS A 408 8.66 19.39 -19.94
C HIS A 408 9.45 18.94 -18.71
N ASN A 409 9.88 19.90 -17.87
CA ASN A 409 10.37 19.61 -16.54
C ASN A 409 9.33 18.74 -15.81
N PHE A 410 9.75 17.56 -15.38
CA PHE A 410 8.99 16.70 -14.48
C PHE A 410 8.55 17.51 -13.26
N TYR A 411 7.25 17.55 -12.99
CA TYR A 411 6.72 18.05 -11.73
C TYR A 411 7.14 17.10 -10.60
N SER A 412 7.57 17.65 -9.47
CA SER A 412 7.86 16.84 -8.28
C SER A 412 6.55 16.39 -7.63
N VAL A 413 6.56 15.33 -6.80
CA VAL A 413 5.42 14.94 -5.93
C VAL A 413 4.92 16.12 -5.07
N LYS A 414 5.82 17.06 -4.74
CA LYS A 414 5.49 18.34 -4.08
C LYS A 414 4.60 19.26 -4.91
N ASP A 415 4.60 19.15 -6.24
CA ASP A 415 3.75 19.96 -7.11
C ASP A 415 2.33 19.39 -7.24
N PHE A 416 2.17 18.07 -7.13
CA PHE A 416 0.84 17.45 -7.00
C PHE A 416 0.12 17.86 -5.71
N SER A 417 0.89 18.11 -4.64
CA SER A 417 0.40 18.62 -3.36
C SER A 417 -0.16 20.07 -3.40
N LYS A 418 -0.36 20.65 -4.58
CA LYS A 418 -0.96 21.98 -4.76
C LYS A 418 -2.33 21.91 -5.45
N HIS A 419 -2.80 20.72 -5.85
CA HIS A 419 -4.06 20.54 -6.56
C HIS A 419 -5.24 20.29 -5.60
N LYS A 420 -6.47 20.61 -6.02
CA LYS A 420 -7.68 20.61 -5.19
C LYS A 420 -8.25 19.21 -4.95
N GLY A 421 -7.95 18.23 -5.81
CA GLY A 421 -8.48 16.87 -5.69
C GLY A 421 -7.70 16.01 -4.68
N CYS A 422 -8.39 15.09 -4.00
CA CYS A 422 -7.78 14.04 -3.17
C CYS A 422 -8.26 12.68 -3.68
N PHE A 423 -7.35 11.85 -4.16
CA PHE A 423 -7.70 10.48 -4.54
C PHE A 423 -7.89 9.60 -3.31
N TYR A 424 -8.79 8.63 -3.43
CA TYR A 424 -8.86 7.53 -2.48
C TYR A 424 -7.54 6.79 -2.51
N ASN A 425 -6.79 6.91 -1.42
CA ASN A 425 -5.57 6.14 -1.25
C ASN A 425 -5.47 5.71 0.22
N LEU A 426 -6.00 4.52 0.49
CA LEU A 426 -5.83 3.85 1.77
C LEU A 426 -5.59 2.37 1.44
N ASP A 427 -4.31 2.06 1.15
CA ASP A 427 -3.78 0.69 1.06
C ASP A 427 -3.74 0.04 2.46
N CYS A 428 -4.89 -0.02 3.12
CA CYS A 428 -5.06 -0.55 4.46
C CYS A 428 -6.37 -1.33 4.59
N THR A 429 -6.35 -2.39 5.41
CA THR A 429 -7.59 -3.04 5.90
C THR A 429 -8.33 -2.08 6.82
N PHE A 430 -9.61 -2.33 7.15
CA PHE A 430 -10.35 -1.48 8.12
C PHE A 430 -9.56 -1.23 9.41
N TYR A 431 -8.89 -2.26 9.95
CA TYR A 431 -8.10 -2.14 11.17
C TYR A 431 -6.81 -1.37 10.98
N ASP A 432 -6.12 -1.59 9.85
CA ASP A 432 -4.91 -0.83 9.56
C ASP A 432 -5.25 0.65 9.34
N CYS A 433 -6.36 0.95 8.67
CA CYS A 433 -6.82 2.33 8.49
C CYS A 433 -7.24 2.97 9.82
N ASP A 434 -7.85 2.22 10.74
CA ASP A 434 -8.13 2.69 12.10
C ASP A 434 -6.86 3.06 12.86
N ASP A 435 -5.85 2.17 12.82
CA ASP A 435 -4.57 2.38 13.46
C ASP A 435 -3.85 3.61 12.89
N MET A 436 -3.76 3.69 11.55
CA MET A 436 -3.13 4.80 10.83
C MET A 436 -3.82 6.12 11.16
N LYS A 437 -5.16 6.13 11.18
CA LYS A 437 -5.96 7.29 11.58
C LYS A 437 -5.72 7.68 13.03
N ALA A 438 -5.74 6.72 13.95
CA ALA A 438 -5.54 6.98 15.37
C ALA A 438 -4.16 7.61 15.64
N LEU A 439 -3.13 7.13 14.96
CA LEU A 439 -1.78 7.70 14.99
C LEU A 439 -1.75 9.11 14.41
N TYR A 440 -2.32 9.31 13.21
CA TYR A 440 -2.36 10.62 12.57
C TYR A 440 -3.07 11.66 13.45
N ASP A 441 -4.25 11.31 13.95
CA ASP A 441 -5.03 12.13 14.87
C ASP A 441 -4.22 12.47 16.13
N TYR A 442 -3.52 11.47 16.70
CA TYR A 442 -2.66 11.69 17.85
C TYR A 442 -1.56 12.73 17.57
N PHE A 443 -0.85 12.61 16.45
CA PHE A 443 0.21 13.57 16.10
C PHE A 443 -0.34 14.99 15.92
N LYS A 444 -1.53 15.12 15.32
CA LYS A 444 -2.21 16.40 15.13
C LYS A 444 -2.76 16.99 16.41
N ASN A 445 -3.10 16.15 17.37
CA ASN A 445 -3.67 16.55 18.65
C ASN A 445 -2.62 16.75 19.76
N HIS A 446 -1.41 16.21 19.59
CA HIS A 446 -0.34 16.17 20.59
C HIS A 446 -0.14 17.51 21.31
N ASP A 447 0.13 18.58 20.56
CA ASP A 447 0.44 19.90 21.15
C ASP A 447 -0.76 20.49 21.91
N THR A 448 -1.99 20.16 21.49
CA THR A 448 -3.19 20.59 22.24
C THR A 448 -3.35 19.80 23.53
N ILE A 449 -3.06 18.50 23.51
CA ILE A 449 -3.11 17.65 24.70
C ILE A 449 -2.03 18.09 25.69
N GLU A 450 -0.79 18.28 25.23
CA GLU A 450 0.35 18.71 26.04
C GLU A 450 0.09 20.05 26.74
N ASN A 451 -0.48 21.04 26.04
CA ASN A 451 -0.80 22.35 26.63
C ASN A 451 -1.99 22.33 27.59
N LYS A 452 -2.77 21.25 27.62
CA LYS A 452 -3.95 21.09 28.49
C LYS A 452 -3.69 20.17 29.68
N ILE A 453 -2.44 19.80 29.93
CA ILE A 453 -2.03 19.11 31.13
C ILE A 453 -2.08 20.11 32.29
N SER A 454 -3.27 20.21 32.91
CA SER A 454 -3.53 21.04 34.09
C SER A 454 -4.21 20.21 35.17
N THR A 455 -3.80 20.43 36.41
CA THR A 455 -4.40 19.82 37.61
C THR A 455 -5.81 20.33 37.88
N GLU A 456 -6.20 21.48 37.30
CA GLU A 456 -7.53 22.09 37.49
C GLU A 456 -8.66 21.30 36.80
N ASN A 457 -8.36 20.49 35.78
CA ASN A 457 -9.34 19.66 35.05
C ASN A 457 -8.93 18.19 35.00
N LYS A 458 -8.75 17.61 36.20
CA LYS A 458 -8.33 16.22 36.44
C LYS A 458 -9.09 15.18 35.60
N SER A 459 -10.40 15.34 35.45
CA SER A 459 -11.23 14.45 34.63
C SER A 459 -10.87 14.48 33.13
N GLN A 460 -10.52 15.65 32.56
CA GLN A 460 -10.09 15.74 31.16
C GLN A 460 -8.67 15.20 30.97
N CYS A 461 -7.80 15.51 31.93
CA CYS A 461 -6.43 15.03 32.00
C CYS A 461 -6.38 13.48 32.00
N ASN A 462 -7.21 12.82 32.81
CA ASN A 462 -7.32 11.35 32.87
C ASN A 462 -7.79 10.74 31.54
N ILE A 463 -8.73 11.38 30.84
CA ILE A 463 -9.20 10.90 29.52
C ILE A 463 -8.07 10.96 28.49
N TYR A 464 -7.23 12.01 28.54
CA TYR A 464 -6.05 12.08 27.67
C TYR A 464 -5.00 11.04 28.05
N GLN A 465 -4.80 10.74 29.33
CA GLN A 465 -3.93 9.65 29.77
C GLN A 465 -4.40 8.29 29.23
N GLU A 466 -5.69 7.97 29.31
CA GLU A 466 -6.25 6.76 28.72
C GLU A 466 -6.11 6.74 27.19
N TYR A 467 -6.42 7.86 26.52
CA TYR A 467 -6.28 8.00 25.08
C TYR A 467 -4.84 7.72 24.61
N VAL A 468 -3.84 8.39 25.19
CA VAL A 468 -2.43 8.20 24.79
C VAL A 468 -1.95 6.78 25.14
N SER A 469 -2.44 6.18 26.22
CA SER A 469 -2.14 4.78 26.57
C SER A 469 -2.60 3.80 25.48
N TYR A 470 -3.70 4.09 24.79
CA TYR A 470 -4.14 3.28 23.65
C TYR A 470 -3.33 3.52 22.38
N ILE A 471 -2.67 4.67 22.24
CA ILE A 471 -1.81 4.97 21.09
C ILE A 471 -0.46 4.24 21.17
N VAL A 472 0.11 4.06 22.37
CA VAL A 472 1.42 3.39 22.56
C VAL A 472 1.59 2.10 21.77
N PRO A 473 0.73 1.06 21.91
CA PRO A 473 0.93 -0.21 21.20
C PRO A 473 0.89 -0.06 19.68
N ILE A 474 0.12 0.90 19.16
CA ILE A 474 0.00 1.18 17.72
C ILE A 474 1.23 1.96 17.25
N TYR A 475 1.68 2.93 18.04
CA TYR A 475 2.90 3.68 17.74
C TYR A 475 4.09 2.71 17.63
N ASP A 476 4.26 1.80 18.58
CA ASP A 476 5.29 0.77 18.55
C ASP A 476 5.14 -0.18 17.33
N LYS A 477 3.89 -0.52 16.96
CA LYS A 477 3.58 -1.31 15.77
C LYS A 477 4.06 -0.63 14.49
N TYR A 478 4.03 0.70 14.35
CA TYR A 478 4.36 1.39 13.09
C TYR A 478 5.69 2.16 13.09
N LYS A 479 6.25 2.54 14.26
CA LYS A 479 7.44 3.41 14.40
C LYS A 479 8.62 2.98 13.52
N ASP A 480 9.08 1.74 13.68
CA ASP A 480 10.29 1.28 12.99
C ASP A 480 10.08 1.27 11.47
N ASP A 481 8.92 0.83 10.97
CA ASP A 481 8.66 0.80 9.54
C ASP A 481 8.57 2.21 8.95
N CYS A 482 7.82 3.07 9.62
CA CYS A 482 7.58 4.41 9.14
C CYS A 482 8.84 5.28 9.19
N CYS A 483 9.65 5.16 10.24
CA CYS A 483 10.80 6.03 10.47
C CYS A 483 12.09 5.56 9.82
N ASN A 484 12.24 4.25 9.56
CA ASN A 484 13.43 3.75 8.89
C ASN A 484 13.26 3.64 7.37
N TYR A 485 12.04 3.43 6.86
CA TYR A 485 11.80 3.22 5.42
C TYR A 485 11.06 4.38 4.74
N GLY A 486 10.39 5.27 5.48
CA GLY A 486 9.95 6.57 4.97
C GLY A 486 8.65 6.61 4.15
N PHE A 487 7.80 5.60 4.26
CA PHE A 487 6.57 5.46 3.45
C PHE A 487 5.26 5.75 4.20
N CYS A 488 5.31 6.35 5.39
CA CYS A 488 4.13 6.63 6.20
C CYS A 488 3.84 8.12 6.32
N ASP A 489 3.05 8.66 5.40
CA ASP A 489 2.65 10.08 5.42
C ASP A 489 1.82 10.47 6.66
N TYR A 490 1.23 9.48 7.33
CA TYR A 490 0.43 9.62 8.53
C TYR A 490 1.27 9.59 9.83
N PHE A 491 2.55 9.23 9.77
CA PHE A 491 3.39 9.00 10.94
C PHE A 491 4.41 10.11 11.16
N ASN A 492 4.59 10.55 12.41
CA ASN A 492 5.62 11.52 12.78
C ASN A 492 6.77 10.87 13.55
N CYS A 493 7.96 10.90 12.96
CA CYS A 493 9.17 10.27 13.50
C CYS A 493 9.99 11.14 14.45
N ASN A 494 9.55 12.37 14.72
CA ASN A 494 10.22 13.20 15.71
C ASN A 494 9.92 12.67 17.12
N ASP A 495 10.99 12.40 17.89
CA ASP A 495 10.93 11.86 19.25
C ASP A 495 10.04 12.68 20.20
N LYS A 496 9.84 13.98 19.93
CA LYS A 496 8.88 14.83 20.67
C LYS A 496 7.49 14.18 20.74
N TYR A 497 7.09 13.48 19.68
CA TYR A 497 5.77 12.89 19.56
C TYR A 497 5.71 11.43 20.06
N ASP A 498 6.74 10.90 20.69
CA ASP A 498 6.68 9.57 21.30
C ASP A 498 5.59 9.55 22.41
N PRO A 499 4.57 8.68 22.32
CA PRO A 499 3.48 8.66 23.29
C PRO A 499 3.94 8.33 24.71
N ASN A 500 5.09 7.69 24.90
CA ASN A 500 5.64 7.45 26.23
C ASN A 500 6.11 8.76 26.90
N GLU A 501 6.64 9.70 26.12
CA GLU A 501 7.06 11.01 26.62
C GLU A 501 5.85 11.84 27.05
N LEU A 502 4.77 11.82 26.26
CA LEU A 502 3.53 12.50 26.63
C LEU A 502 2.83 11.82 27.82
N LEU A 503 2.84 10.49 27.89
CA LEU A 503 2.32 9.75 29.05
C LEU A 503 3.07 10.08 30.33
N TYR A 504 4.39 10.26 30.27
CA TYR A 504 5.17 10.68 31.43
C TYR A 504 4.67 12.02 31.98
N LYS A 505 4.41 13.00 31.11
CA LYS A 505 3.85 14.30 31.49
C LYS A 505 2.43 14.19 32.04
N LEU A 506 1.62 13.29 31.49
CA LEU A 506 0.24 13.02 31.92
C LEU A 506 0.15 12.27 33.27
N LYS A 507 1.24 11.74 33.83
CA LYS A 507 1.21 11.14 35.19
C LYS A 507 0.78 12.15 36.26
N ASN A 508 1.10 13.42 36.05
CA ASN A 508 0.70 14.53 36.92
C ASN A 508 -0.82 14.76 36.94
N CYS A 509 -1.60 14.10 36.08
CA CYS A 509 -3.07 14.09 36.15
C CYS A 509 -3.61 13.27 37.34
N SER A 510 -2.85 12.25 37.77
CA SER A 510 -3.27 11.28 38.80
C SER A 510 -2.98 11.76 40.23
N GLU A 511 -1.93 12.57 40.40
CA GLU A 511 -1.62 13.32 41.62
C GLU A 511 -2.64 14.45 41.84
#